data_AF-A0AAV5RE90-F1
#
_entry.id   AF-A0AAV5RE90-F1
#
_cell.length_a   1.000
_cell.length_b   1.000
_cell.length_c   1.000
_cell.angle_alpha   90.00
_cell.angle_beta   90.00
_cell.angle_gamma   90.00
#
_symmetry.space_group_name_H-M   'P 1'
#
loop_
_entity.id
_entity.type
_entity.pdbx_description
1 polymer ?
#
loop_
_entity_poly.entity_id
_entity_poly.type
_entity_poly.pdbx_seq_one_letter_code
_entity_poly.pdbx_strand_id
1 'polypeptide(L)'
;MDLVPISGDTVPPGLVKEKVYYCNVDKKKVSKLIDAMRKLVPPKTVDVQHIKRVQPIKDDPSKLSVLLCFTYCLSYEKLKSVLHELFEVDLPIYEQVAAKYPARSKEEAAEWSQQVWPLMWRGNIAAQPPTLEPEEKLQMLERVTGFSDNDINQCCDICIMVDPKTNSVIGSADHHNNKDLALDHAVMDAIKSVASNTDDDMYLCFGLDVYCSQEPCIMCCMALVHSRIGRLIYKNDSKDIRGSIRYFKLHGRAQLNHTFEAWKLTAPV
;
A
#
# COMPACT_ATOMS: atom_id res chain seq x y z
N MET A 1 19.17 20.57 -2.98
CA MET A 1 18.52 19.37 -3.56
C MET A 1 17.34 19.04 -2.67
N ASP A 2 16.26 18.49 -3.23
CA ASP A 2 15.07 18.13 -2.46
C ASP A 2 14.50 16.77 -2.91
N LEU A 3 13.68 16.16 -2.07
CA LEU A 3 12.89 14.97 -2.39
C LEU A 3 11.45 15.37 -2.67
N VAL A 4 11.01 15.11 -3.90
CA VAL A 4 9.64 15.39 -4.34
C VAL A 4 8.87 14.09 -4.45
N PRO A 5 7.67 13.98 -3.83
CA PRO A 5 6.84 12.79 -3.96
C PRO A 5 6.25 12.73 -5.36
N ILE A 6 6.18 11.52 -5.93
CA ILE A 6 5.57 11.27 -7.23
C ILE A 6 4.17 10.73 -7.02
N SER A 7 3.19 11.46 -7.54
CA SER A 7 1.79 11.03 -7.49
C SER A 7 1.60 9.72 -8.26
N GLY A 8 1.00 8.74 -7.59
CA GLY A 8 0.55 7.49 -8.21
C GLY A 8 -0.60 7.71 -9.20
N ASP A 9 -0.96 6.67 -9.94
CA ASP A 9 -2.23 6.62 -10.67
C ASP A 9 -3.36 6.34 -9.66
N THR A 10 -3.68 7.38 -8.89
CA THR A 10 -4.69 7.34 -7.83
C THR A 10 -6.11 7.34 -8.37
N VAL A 11 -6.28 7.15 -9.69
CA VAL A 11 -7.56 6.99 -10.35
C VAL A 11 -8.07 5.60 -9.97
N PRO A 12 -8.96 5.47 -8.96
CA PRO A 12 -9.48 4.17 -8.57
C PRO A 12 -10.28 3.62 -9.76
N PRO A 13 -10.30 2.30 -9.98
CA PRO A 13 -10.94 1.69 -11.14
C PRO A 13 -12.47 1.74 -11.05
N GLY A 14 -13.06 2.93 -10.99
CA GLY A 14 -14.50 3.14 -10.83
C GLY A 14 -15.09 2.30 -9.68
N LEU A 15 -16.39 1.99 -9.80
CA LEU A 15 -17.09 1.17 -8.82
C LEU A 15 -16.75 -0.32 -9.01
N VAL A 16 -15.75 -0.81 -8.28
CA VAL A 16 -15.52 -2.25 -8.13
C VAL A 16 -16.32 -2.77 -6.95
N LYS A 17 -17.24 -3.69 -7.24
CA LYS A 17 -18.15 -4.31 -6.28
C LYS A 17 -17.53 -5.56 -5.68
N GLU A 18 -17.40 -5.61 -4.36
CA GLU A 18 -16.78 -6.72 -3.65
C GLU A 18 -17.62 -7.13 -2.43
N LYS A 19 -17.63 -8.43 -2.09
CA LYS A 19 -18.45 -8.94 -1.00
C LYS A 19 -17.85 -8.66 0.37
N VAL A 20 -18.69 -8.23 1.31
CA VAL A 20 -18.35 -7.91 2.70
C VAL A 20 -19.27 -8.63 3.68
N TYR A 21 -18.73 -8.94 4.86
CA TYR A 21 -19.48 -9.40 6.01
C TYR A 21 -19.88 -8.23 6.91
N TYR A 22 -21.11 -8.26 7.42
CA TYR A 22 -21.60 -7.33 8.43
C TYR A 22 -22.48 -8.05 9.45
N CYS A 23 -22.66 -7.45 10.63
CA CYS A 23 -23.58 -7.96 11.66
C CYS A 23 -24.38 -6.83 12.30
N ASN A 24 -25.50 -7.17 12.92
CA ASN A 24 -26.36 -6.22 13.62
C ASN A 24 -26.17 -6.39 15.13
N VAL A 25 -25.77 -5.31 15.82
CA VAL A 25 -25.46 -5.35 17.25
C VAL A 25 -26.04 -4.13 17.99
N ASP A 26 -26.30 -4.29 19.28
CA ASP A 26 -26.74 -3.19 20.14
C ASP A 26 -25.66 -2.11 20.25
N LYS A 27 -26.08 -0.85 20.39
CA LYS A 27 -25.15 0.31 20.53
C LYS A 27 -24.05 0.11 21.56
N LYS A 28 -24.36 -0.55 22.68
CA LYS A 28 -23.41 -0.81 23.79
C LYS A 28 -22.28 -1.78 23.40
N LYS A 29 -22.50 -2.63 22.39
CA LYS A 29 -21.58 -3.70 21.96
C LYS A 29 -20.65 -3.28 20.82
N VAL A 30 -20.95 -2.17 20.14
CA VAL A 30 -20.21 -1.71 18.93
C VAL A 30 -18.73 -1.45 19.20
N SER A 31 -18.36 -0.75 20.29
CA SER A 31 -16.95 -0.43 20.56
C SER A 31 -16.11 -1.69 20.73
N LYS A 32 -16.61 -2.66 21.51
CA LYS A 32 -15.93 -3.95 21.72
C LYS A 32 -15.72 -4.70 20.40
N LEU A 33 -16.74 -4.71 19.54
CA LEU A 33 -16.67 -5.35 18.23
C LEU A 33 -15.60 -4.69 17.33
N ILE A 34 -15.59 -3.36 17.25
CA ILE A 34 -14.63 -2.63 16.41
C ILE A 34 -13.20 -2.89 16.88
N ASP A 35 -12.97 -2.87 18.20
CA ASP A 35 -11.64 -3.11 18.76
C ASP A 35 -11.15 -4.55 18.54
N ALA A 36 -12.04 -5.53 18.64
CA ALA A 36 -11.70 -6.90 18.28
C ALA A 36 -11.38 -7.05 16.78
N MET A 37 -12.21 -6.46 15.92
CA MET A 37 -11.98 -6.50 14.47
C MET A 37 -10.70 -5.78 14.05
N ARG A 38 -10.28 -4.72 14.75
CA ARG A 38 -8.98 -4.05 14.50
C ARG A 38 -7.79 -4.96 14.81
N LYS A 39 -7.93 -5.87 15.79
CA LYS A 39 -6.88 -6.85 16.13
C LYS A 39 -6.83 -8.00 15.13
N LEU A 40 -7.99 -8.45 14.64
CA LEU A 40 -8.12 -9.58 13.70
C LEU A 40 -7.79 -9.19 12.26
N VAL A 41 -8.22 -8.01 11.84
CA VAL A 41 -7.97 -7.45 10.50
C VAL A 41 -7.31 -6.09 10.69
N PRO A 42 -5.97 -6.06 10.79
CA PRO A 42 -5.25 -4.81 10.95
C PRO A 42 -5.57 -3.83 9.81
N PRO A 43 -5.72 -2.52 10.07
CA PRO A 43 -6.03 -1.53 9.03
C PRO A 43 -5.05 -1.52 7.85
N LYS A 44 -3.83 -2.01 8.05
CA LYS A 44 -2.79 -2.13 7.02
C LYS A 44 -3.04 -3.23 5.99
N THR A 45 -3.88 -4.23 6.29
CA THR A 45 -4.16 -5.35 5.37
C THR A 45 -5.29 -4.99 4.40
N VAL A 46 -6.27 -4.21 4.83
CA VAL A 46 -7.37 -3.69 4.01
C VAL A 46 -7.79 -2.34 4.54
N ASP A 47 -7.66 -1.32 3.69
CA ASP A 47 -8.21 0.00 3.98
C ASP A 47 -9.72 0.05 3.70
N VAL A 48 -10.52 0.22 4.74
CA VAL A 48 -11.98 0.40 4.68
C VAL A 48 -12.41 1.79 5.13
N GLN A 49 -11.49 2.75 5.19
CA GLN A 49 -11.77 4.11 5.68
C GLN A 49 -12.80 4.87 4.85
N HIS A 50 -12.93 4.53 3.56
CA HIS A 50 -13.94 5.10 2.66
C HIS A 50 -15.34 4.50 2.86
N ILE A 51 -15.48 3.43 3.64
CA ILE A 51 -16.75 2.74 3.89
C ILE A 51 -17.30 3.17 5.25
N LYS A 52 -18.60 3.49 5.32
CA LYS A 52 -19.26 3.75 6.60
C LYS A 52 -19.38 2.44 7.38
N ARG A 53 -18.43 2.23 8.30
CA ARG A 53 -18.32 0.99 9.08
C ARG A 53 -19.49 0.74 10.04
N VAL A 54 -20.16 1.78 10.52
CA VAL A 54 -21.29 1.67 11.45
C VAL A 54 -22.47 2.46 10.90
N GLN A 55 -23.65 1.85 10.86
CA GLN A 55 -24.86 2.47 10.31
C GLN A 55 -26.10 2.16 11.15
N PRO A 56 -27.05 3.10 11.29
CA PRO A 56 -28.33 2.83 11.92
C PRO A 56 -29.19 1.94 11.04
N ILE A 57 -29.87 0.99 11.67
CA ILE A 57 -30.91 0.18 11.01
C ILE A 57 -32.19 1.03 11.00
N LYS A 58 -32.83 1.15 9.82
CA LYS A 58 -34.06 1.97 9.67
C LYS A 58 -35.21 1.42 10.51
N ASP A 59 -35.30 0.10 10.61
CA ASP A 59 -36.41 -0.59 11.28
C ASP A 59 -36.20 -0.74 12.80
N ASP A 60 -34.97 -0.67 13.29
CA ASP A 60 -34.63 -0.82 14.71
C ASP A 60 -33.54 0.19 15.13
N PRO A 61 -33.92 1.38 15.63
CA PRO A 61 -32.98 2.41 16.04
C PRO A 61 -32.16 2.05 17.29
N SER A 62 -32.47 0.92 17.96
CA SER A 62 -31.69 0.41 19.09
C SER A 62 -30.46 -0.38 18.65
N LYS A 63 -30.45 -0.86 17.40
CA LYS A 63 -29.38 -1.66 16.80
C LYS A 63 -28.64 -0.92 15.70
N LEU A 64 -27.38 -1.28 15.51
CA LEU A 64 -26.50 -0.73 14.48
C LEU A 64 -25.95 -1.88 13.64
N SER A 65 -25.92 -1.68 12.32
CA SER A 65 -25.20 -2.54 11.39
C SER A 65 -23.73 -2.17 11.40
N VAL A 66 -22.87 -3.14 11.68
CA VAL A 66 -21.41 -2.97 11.75
C VAL A 66 -20.76 -3.83 10.68
N LEU A 67 -20.02 -3.18 9.78
CA LEU A 67 -19.19 -3.82 8.77
C LEU A 67 -17.96 -4.46 9.44
N LEU A 68 -17.75 -5.74 9.16
CA LEU A 68 -16.70 -6.56 9.75
C LEU A 68 -15.43 -6.50 8.88
N CYS A 69 -15.48 -7.09 7.68
CA CYS A 69 -14.39 -7.13 6.70
C CYS A 69 -14.89 -7.59 5.32
N PHE A 70 -14.02 -7.56 4.30
CA PHE A 70 -14.30 -8.26 3.03
C PHE A 70 -14.21 -9.77 3.21
N THR A 71 -14.91 -10.51 2.35
CA THR A 71 -14.98 -11.98 2.38
C THR A 71 -13.63 -12.65 2.13
N TYR A 72 -12.70 -12.00 1.43
CA TYR A 72 -11.35 -12.51 1.21
C TYR A 72 -10.41 -12.30 2.42
N CYS A 73 -10.79 -11.50 3.43
CA CYS A 73 -9.95 -11.26 4.61
C CYS A 73 -9.99 -12.42 5.59
N LEU A 74 -11.18 -13.00 5.80
CA LEU A 74 -11.46 -13.98 6.86
C LEU A 74 -12.55 -14.93 6.38
N SER A 75 -12.41 -16.21 6.70
CA SER A 75 -13.46 -17.19 6.46
C SER A 75 -14.64 -16.99 7.42
N TYR A 76 -15.84 -17.35 6.95
CA TYR A 76 -17.08 -17.29 7.74
C TYR A 76 -16.95 -17.99 9.10
N GLU A 77 -16.35 -19.19 9.12
CA GLU A 77 -16.17 -19.99 10.35
C GLU A 77 -15.30 -19.29 11.39
N LYS A 78 -14.19 -18.69 10.96
CA LYS A 78 -13.31 -17.95 11.87
C LYS A 78 -14.00 -16.71 12.43
N LEU A 79 -14.81 -16.05 11.60
CA LEU A 79 -15.56 -14.87 11.99
C LEU A 79 -16.65 -15.23 13.02
N LYS A 80 -17.37 -16.33 12.78
CA LYS A 80 -18.35 -16.89 13.71
C LYS A 80 -17.73 -17.26 15.05
N SER A 81 -16.59 -17.95 15.06
CA SER A 81 -15.92 -18.35 16.31
C SER A 81 -15.54 -17.15 17.17
N VAL A 82 -15.03 -16.08 16.53
CA VAL A 82 -14.61 -14.88 17.26
C VAL A 82 -15.80 -14.09 17.80
N LEU A 83 -16.88 -13.96 17.02
CA LEU A 83 -18.09 -13.31 17.51
C LEU A 83 -18.72 -14.06 18.69
N HIS A 84 -18.71 -15.39 18.64
CA HIS A 84 -19.18 -16.23 19.74
C HIS A 84 -18.33 -16.02 21.00
N GLU A 85 -17.00 -16.01 20.88
CA GLU A 85 -16.08 -15.74 22.00
C GLU A 85 -16.26 -14.34 22.59
N LEU A 86 -16.52 -13.33 21.75
CA LEU A 86 -16.64 -11.93 22.19
C LEU A 86 -17.95 -11.62 22.91
N PHE A 87 -19.05 -12.28 22.53
CA PHE A 87 -20.38 -11.92 23.00
C PHE A 87 -21.11 -13.05 23.73
N GLU A 88 -20.51 -14.24 23.79
CA GLU A 88 -21.10 -15.46 24.37
C GLU A 88 -22.45 -15.82 23.73
N VAL A 89 -22.70 -15.30 22.52
CA VAL A 89 -23.95 -15.42 21.77
C VAL A 89 -23.62 -15.50 20.29
N ASP A 90 -24.31 -16.40 19.59
CA ASP A 90 -24.25 -16.47 18.13
C ASP A 90 -24.94 -15.27 17.50
N LEU A 91 -24.13 -14.31 17.04
CA LEU A 91 -24.60 -13.18 16.26
C LEU A 91 -24.74 -13.60 14.79
N PRO A 92 -25.87 -13.29 14.13
CA PRO A 92 -26.02 -13.54 12.71
C PRO A 92 -25.07 -12.64 11.90
N ILE A 93 -24.32 -13.27 11.01
CA ILE A 93 -23.45 -12.63 10.03
C ILE A 93 -24.18 -12.61 8.70
N TYR A 94 -24.21 -11.44 8.07
CA TYR A 94 -24.85 -11.20 6.80
C TYR A 94 -23.81 -10.82 5.73
N GLU A 95 -24.14 -11.07 4.47
CA GLU A 95 -23.32 -10.65 3.32
C GLU A 95 -23.96 -9.47 2.59
N GLN A 96 -23.12 -8.54 2.14
CA GLN A 96 -23.54 -7.47 1.23
C GLN A 96 -22.38 -7.10 0.29
N VAL A 97 -22.65 -6.21 -0.66
CA VAL A 97 -21.66 -5.67 -1.59
C VAL A 97 -21.22 -4.28 -1.13
N ALA A 98 -19.92 -4.02 -1.13
CA ALA A 98 -19.32 -2.71 -0.89
C ALA A 98 -18.39 -2.30 -2.04
N ALA A 99 -18.07 -1.02 -2.14
CA ALA A 99 -17.04 -0.54 -3.05
C ALA A 99 -15.66 -0.94 -2.51
N LYS A 100 -14.87 -1.67 -3.31
CA LYS A 100 -13.51 -2.05 -2.95
C LYS A 100 -12.60 -0.84 -2.78
N TYR A 101 -12.80 0.19 -3.59
CA TYR A 101 -11.98 1.40 -3.62
C TYR A 101 -12.77 2.65 -3.25
N PRO A 102 -12.11 3.72 -2.76
CA PRO A 102 -12.73 5.01 -2.53
C PRO A 102 -13.25 5.63 -3.84
N ALA A 103 -14.31 6.42 -3.75
CA ALA A 103 -14.76 7.28 -4.84
C ALA A 103 -13.75 8.43 -5.10
N ARG A 104 -13.86 9.10 -6.24
CA ARG A 104 -13.01 10.23 -6.65
C ARG A 104 -13.59 11.58 -6.29
N SER A 105 -14.91 11.65 -6.13
CA SER A 105 -15.60 12.88 -5.75
C SER A 105 -16.69 12.60 -4.73
N LYS A 106 -17.18 13.68 -4.11
CA LYS A 106 -18.30 13.63 -3.17
C LYS A 106 -19.58 13.14 -3.86
N GLU A 107 -19.77 13.54 -5.12
CA GLU A 107 -20.91 13.19 -5.96
C GLU A 107 -20.88 11.69 -6.30
N GLU A 108 -19.72 11.19 -6.74
CA GLU A 108 -19.52 9.77 -7.02
C GLU A 108 -19.70 8.91 -5.77
N ALA A 109 -19.17 9.35 -4.62
CA ALA A 109 -19.38 8.68 -3.34
C ALA A 109 -20.87 8.59 -2.97
N ALA A 110 -21.63 9.65 -3.25
CA ALA A 110 -23.07 9.69 -3.00
C ALA A 110 -23.85 8.76 -3.95
N GLU A 111 -23.48 8.73 -5.22
CA GLU A 111 -24.06 7.83 -6.22
C GLU A 111 -23.78 6.36 -5.87
N TRP A 112 -22.53 6.02 -5.58
CA TRP A 112 -22.15 4.65 -5.22
C TRP A 112 -22.82 4.19 -3.93
N SER A 113 -23.01 5.10 -2.96
CA SER A 113 -23.74 4.79 -1.71
C SER A 113 -25.20 4.39 -1.94
N GLN A 114 -25.78 4.66 -3.11
CA GLN A 114 -27.12 4.18 -3.48
C GLN A 114 -27.07 2.77 -4.09
N GLN A 115 -25.93 2.36 -4.64
CA GLN A 115 -25.76 1.07 -5.32
C GLN A 115 -25.12 -0.02 -4.45
N VAL A 116 -24.28 0.38 -3.50
CA VAL A 116 -23.50 -0.51 -2.62
C VAL A 116 -23.56 -0.03 -1.17
N TRP A 117 -22.89 -0.75 -0.27
CA TRP A 117 -22.76 -0.35 1.13
C TRP A 117 -22.34 1.13 1.24
N PRO A 118 -23.02 1.94 2.06
CA PRO A 118 -22.80 3.38 2.06
C PRO A 118 -21.36 3.79 2.35
N LEU A 119 -20.92 4.80 1.63
CA LEU A 119 -19.56 5.33 1.66
C LEU A 119 -19.49 6.63 2.48
N MET A 120 -18.27 6.97 2.88
CA MET A 120 -17.92 8.20 3.58
C MET A 120 -16.89 8.95 2.75
N TRP A 121 -17.28 10.12 2.25
CA TRP A 121 -16.35 11.02 1.57
C TRP A 121 -15.51 11.76 2.62
N ARG A 122 -14.19 11.52 2.61
CA ARG A 122 -13.21 12.21 3.49
C ARG A 122 -12.32 13.21 2.74
N GLY A 123 -12.67 13.56 1.50
CA GLY A 123 -11.77 14.25 0.59
C GLY A 123 -10.88 13.27 -0.18
N ASN A 124 -10.11 13.79 -1.13
CA ASN A 124 -9.19 12.97 -1.92
C ASN A 124 -7.90 12.72 -1.11
N ILE A 125 -7.96 11.77 -0.16
CA ILE A 125 -6.79 11.38 0.67
C ILE A 125 -5.64 10.92 -0.22
N ALA A 126 -5.94 10.25 -1.35
CA ALA A 126 -4.95 9.84 -2.34
C ALA A 126 -4.29 11.01 -3.09
N ALA A 127 -4.84 12.22 -3.01
CA ALA A 127 -4.24 13.43 -3.59
C ALA A 127 -3.44 14.26 -2.59
N GLN A 128 -3.45 13.92 -1.29
CA GLN A 128 -2.50 14.53 -0.36
C GLN A 128 -1.16 13.83 -0.52
N PRO A 129 -0.09 14.54 -0.94
CA PRO A 129 1.21 13.93 -1.05
C PRO A 129 1.66 13.44 0.33
N PRO A 130 2.32 12.27 0.43
CA PRO A 130 2.89 11.83 1.68
C PRO A 130 3.85 12.90 2.22
N THR A 131 3.91 13.05 3.53
CA THR A 131 4.77 14.00 4.23
C THR A 131 5.88 13.25 4.95
N LEU A 132 7.13 13.67 4.75
CA LEU A 132 8.28 13.13 5.47
C LEU A 132 8.62 14.03 6.67
N GLU A 133 8.96 13.40 7.79
CA GLU A 133 9.53 14.12 8.92
C GLU A 133 10.92 14.69 8.53
N PRO A 134 11.35 15.84 9.08
CA PRO A 134 12.59 16.49 8.67
C PRO A 134 13.85 15.61 8.77
N GLU A 135 13.94 14.84 9.85
CA GLU A 135 15.07 13.92 10.10
C GLU A 135 15.12 12.77 9.09
N GLU A 136 13.96 12.16 8.83
CA GLU A 136 13.81 11.07 7.86
C GLU A 136 14.14 11.55 6.45
N LYS A 137 13.67 12.75 6.09
CA LYS A 137 13.99 13.38 4.81
C LYS A 137 15.49 13.61 4.63
N LEU A 138 16.17 14.04 5.69
CA LEU A 138 17.63 14.27 5.65
C LEU A 138 18.39 12.95 5.43
N GLN A 139 18.01 11.89 6.14
CA GLN A 139 18.61 10.56 5.99
C GLN A 139 18.40 9.99 4.58
N MET A 140 17.20 10.14 4.02
CA MET A 140 16.90 9.72 2.66
C MET A 140 17.72 10.51 1.63
N LEU A 141 17.88 11.83 1.84
CA LEU A 141 18.69 12.71 0.99
C LEU A 141 20.17 12.30 1.01
N GLU A 142 20.74 12.03 2.18
CA GLU A 142 22.14 11.62 2.32
C GLU A 142 22.43 10.34 1.51
N ARG A 143 21.56 9.33 1.63
CA ARG A 143 21.71 8.06 0.88
C ARG A 143 21.60 8.25 -0.63
N VAL A 144 20.56 8.93 -1.10
CA VAL A 144 20.31 9.06 -2.55
C VAL A 144 21.33 9.98 -3.24
N THR A 145 21.85 11.00 -2.52
CA THR A 145 22.89 11.89 -3.06
C THR A 145 24.26 11.23 -3.09
N GLY A 146 24.50 10.22 -2.26
CA GLY A 146 25.73 9.41 -2.24
C GLY A 146 25.94 8.55 -3.50
N PHE A 147 24.92 8.37 -4.35
CA PHE A 147 25.11 7.70 -5.64
C PHE A 147 25.97 8.55 -6.58
N SER A 148 27.01 7.95 -7.17
CA SER A 148 27.81 8.59 -8.19
C SER A 148 26.98 8.96 -9.43
N ASP A 149 27.26 10.12 -10.01
CA ASP A 149 26.71 10.52 -11.31
C ASP A 149 27.42 9.73 -12.41
N ASN A 150 26.99 8.48 -12.60
CA ASN A 150 27.46 7.65 -13.72
C ASN A 150 26.58 7.89 -14.95
N ASP A 151 27.14 7.62 -16.13
CA ASP A 151 26.41 7.70 -17.40
C ASP A 151 25.06 6.99 -17.27
N ILE A 152 23.98 7.76 -17.43
CA ILE A 152 22.61 7.32 -17.19
C ILE A 152 22.36 6.02 -17.98
N ASN A 153 22.27 4.86 -17.34
CA ASN A 153 22.00 3.61 -18.04
C ASN A 153 20.50 3.43 -18.33
N GLN A 154 20.15 2.42 -19.13
CA GLN A 154 18.77 2.10 -19.49
C GLN A 154 17.95 1.57 -18.29
N CYS A 155 18.63 1.08 -17.24
CA CYS A 155 18.04 0.65 -15.98
C CYS A 155 18.90 1.11 -14.78
N CYS A 156 18.40 0.91 -13.56
CA CYS A 156 19.11 1.25 -12.33
C CYS A 156 20.39 0.41 -12.17
N ASP A 157 21.52 1.08 -11.97
CA ASP A 157 22.83 0.44 -11.76
C ASP A 157 23.08 0.08 -10.31
N ILE A 158 22.59 0.88 -9.37
CA ILE A 158 22.78 0.68 -7.94
C ILE A 158 21.40 0.62 -7.28
N CYS A 159 21.21 -0.38 -6.43
CA CYS A 159 20.02 -0.55 -5.60
C CYS A 159 20.43 -0.87 -4.17
N ILE A 160 19.90 -0.13 -3.19
CA ILE A 160 20.12 -0.34 -1.76
C ILE A 160 18.75 -0.50 -1.08
N MET A 161 18.58 -1.55 -0.28
CA MET A 161 17.38 -1.82 0.51
C MET A 161 17.68 -1.63 2.00
N VAL A 162 16.92 -0.77 2.65
CA VAL A 162 17.14 -0.33 4.04
C VAL A 162 15.89 -0.59 4.85
N ASP A 163 16.05 -1.07 6.09
CA ASP A 163 14.95 -1.06 7.06
C ASP A 163 14.80 0.35 7.65
N PRO A 164 13.68 1.04 7.42
CA PRO A 164 13.48 2.40 7.91
C PRO A 164 13.47 2.53 9.43
N LYS A 165 13.20 1.45 10.18
CA LYS A 165 13.14 1.51 11.66
C LYS A 165 14.52 1.52 12.29
N THR A 166 15.44 0.76 11.71
CA THR A 166 16.80 0.57 12.23
C THR A 166 17.84 1.35 11.43
N ASN A 167 17.43 1.89 10.27
CA ASN A 167 18.30 2.54 9.29
C ASN A 167 19.45 1.62 8.81
N SER A 168 19.30 0.30 8.92
CA SER A 168 20.31 -0.68 8.49
C SER A 168 20.08 -1.15 7.06
N VAL A 169 21.17 -1.33 6.30
CA VAL A 169 21.12 -1.92 4.96
C VAL A 169 20.87 -3.42 5.10
N ILE A 170 19.78 -3.91 4.50
CA ILE A 170 19.40 -5.33 4.50
C ILE A 170 19.91 -6.02 3.24
N GLY A 171 19.96 -5.30 2.13
CA GLY A 171 20.49 -5.80 0.87
C GLY A 171 20.95 -4.66 -0.04
N SER A 172 21.89 -4.96 -0.91
CA SER A 172 22.38 -4.00 -1.90
C SER A 172 22.95 -4.73 -3.10
N ALA A 173 22.86 -4.12 -4.26
CA ALA A 173 23.54 -4.60 -5.45
C ALA A 173 24.02 -3.43 -6.31
N ASP A 174 25.13 -3.68 -6.99
CA ASP A 174 25.74 -2.79 -7.96
C ASP A 174 26.01 -3.57 -9.26
N HIS A 175 25.32 -3.18 -10.32
CA HIS A 175 25.34 -3.80 -11.64
C HIS A 175 26.52 -3.30 -12.51
N HIS A 176 27.41 -2.46 -11.99
CA HIS A 176 28.65 -2.08 -12.70
C HIS A 176 29.55 -3.29 -13.01
N ASN A 177 29.43 -4.39 -12.25
CA ASN A 177 30.39 -5.50 -12.26
C ASN A 177 29.88 -6.83 -12.83
N ASN A 178 28.61 -6.95 -13.24
CA ASN A 178 28.07 -8.24 -13.71
C ASN A 178 27.08 -8.06 -14.88
N LYS A 179 27.50 -8.43 -16.09
CA LYS A 179 26.68 -8.34 -17.33
C LYS A 179 26.30 -9.70 -17.89
N ASP A 180 26.36 -10.75 -17.07
CA ASP A 180 26.27 -12.12 -17.57
C ASP A 180 24.88 -12.42 -18.18
N LEU A 181 23.81 -11.83 -17.64
CA LEU A 181 22.44 -11.98 -18.16
C LEU A 181 21.71 -10.64 -18.29
N ALA A 182 20.91 -10.52 -19.35
CA ALA A 182 20.14 -9.31 -19.67
C ALA A 182 19.07 -8.91 -18.64
N LEU A 183 18.76 -9.76 -17.65
CA LEU A 183 17.73 -9.53 -16.63
C LEU A 183 18.30 -9.30 -15.22
N ASP A 184 19.61 -9.42 -15.03
CA ASP A 184 20.25 -9.33 -13.71
C ASP A 184 20.46 -7.88 -13.27
N HIS A 185 19.41 -7.07 -13.28
CA HIS A 185 19.48 -5.67 -12.86
C HIS A 185 19.72 -5.54 -11.35
N ALA A 186 20.29 -4.41 -10.92
CA ALA A 186 20.59 -4.14 -9.51
C ALA A 186 19.39 -4.36 -8.57
N VAL A 187 18.18 -3.98 -8.98
CA VAL A 187 16.97 -4.25 -8.18
C VAL A 187 16.72 -5.75 -7.98
N MET A 188 16.92 -6.55 -9.01
CA MET A 188 16.71 -8.01 -8.94
C MET A 188 17.73 -8.64 -7.99
N ASP A 189 18.99 -8.25 -8.12
CA ASP A 189 20.07 -8.78 -7.29
C ASP A 189 19.98 -8.30 -5.84
N ALA A 190 19.52 -7.07 -5.60
CA ALA A 190 19.25 -6.59 -4.25
C ALA A 190 18.11 -7.40 -3.59
N ILE A 191 17.04 -7.76 -4.33
CA ILE A 191 15.98 -8.65 -3.81
C ILE A 191 16.55 -10.04 -3.48
N LYS A 192 17.38 -10.62 -4.36
CA LYS A 192 18.06 -11.91 -4.10
C LYS A 192 18.95 -11.83 -2.86
N SER A 193 19.67 -10.73 -2.69
CA SER A 193 20.53 -10.47 -1.53
C SER A 193 19.72 -10.41 -0.24
N VAL A 194 18.58 -9.71 -0.24
CA VAL A 194 17.67 -9.68 0.91
C VAL A 194 17.20 -11.09 1.25
N ALA A 195 16.70 -11.83 0.27
CA ALA A 195 16.19 -13.19 0.47
C ALA A 195 17.24 -14.19 1.00
N SER A 196 18.53 -13.91 0.78
CA SER A 196 19.64 -14.76 1.27
C SER A 196 20.10 -14.38 2.68
N ASN A 197 19.82 -13.15 3.13
CA ASN A 197 20.34 -12.58 4.38
C ASN A 197 19.31 -12.56 5.52
N THR A 198 18.07 -12.97 5.27
CA THR A 198 16.97 -12.82 6.23
C THR A 198 16.54 -14.15 6.81
N ASP A 199 16.33 -14.17 8.13
CA ASP A 199 15.68 -15.28 8.82
C ASP A 199 14.22 -15.45 8.34
N ASP A 200 13.65 -16.65 8.51
CA ASP A 200 12.31 -17.06 8.03
C ASP A 200 11.15 -16.13 8.47
N ASP A 201 11.37 -15.25 9.44
CA ASP A 201 10.37 -14.31 9.96
C ASP A 201 10.15 -13.06 9.07
N MET A 202 11.07 -12.76 8.13
CA MET A 202 10.92 -11.60 7.25
C MET A 202 10.13 -11.96 5.98
N TYR A 203 8.90 -11.43 5.86
CA TYR A 203 8.08 -11.62 4.68
C TYR A 203 8.56 -10.74 3.50
N LEU A 204 9.30 -11.32 2.56
CA LEU A 204 9.81 -10.65 1.35
C LEU A 204 10.65 -9.41 1.70
N CYS A 205 10.47 -8.28 0.99
CA CYS A 205 11.10 -6.99 1.30
C CYS A 205 10.10 -6.04 1.98
N PHE A 206 9.19 -6.59 2.80
CA PHE A 206 8.03 -5.85 3.30
C PHE A 206 8.42 -4.59 4.08
N GLY A 207 7.94 -3.45 3.62
CA GLY A 207 8.13 -2.17 4.29
C GLY A 207 9.56 -1.60 4.22
N LEU A 208 10.46 -2.19 3.42
CA LEU A 208 11.80 -1.66 3.21
C LEU A 208 11.78 -0.40 2.33
N ASP A 209 12.79 0.43 2.54
CA ASP A 209 13.12 1.59 1.72
C ASP A 209 14.10 1.19 0.65
N VAL A 210 13.75 1.44 -0.60
CA VAL A 210 14.58 1.11 -1.75
C VAL A 210 15.14 2.37 -2.36
N TYR A 211 16.47 2.47 -2.42
CA TYR A 211 17.19 3.58 -3.01
C TYR A 211 17.81 3.13 -4.34
N CYS A 212 17.49 3.83 -5.43
CA CYS A 212 18.02 3.54 -6.76
C CYS A 212 18.75 4.73 -7.36
N SER A 213 19.85 4.47 -8.08
CA SER A 213 20.58 5.50 -8.82
C SER A 213 19.78 6.07 -10.00
N GLN A 214 18.92 5.26 -10.63
CA GLN A 214 18.01 5.68 -11.70
C GLN A 214 16.61 5.09 -11.46
N GLU A 215 15.60 5.68 -12.11
CA GLU A 215 14.25 5.11 -12.14
C GLU A 215 14.29 3.66 -12.66
N PRO A 216 13.73 2.69 -11.91
CA PRO A 216 13.74 1.29 -12.31
C PRO A 216 12.96 1.08 -13.61
N CYS A 217 13.33 0.09 -14.42
CA CYS A 217 12.52 -0.30 -15.58
C CYS A 217 11.20 -0.96 -15.15
N ILE A 218 10.32 -1.26 -16.10
CA ILE A 218 9.01 -1.90 -15.84
C ILE A 218 9.17 -3.21 -15.07
N MET A 219 10.13 -4.06 -15.46
CA MET A 219 10.41 -5.34 -14.80
C MET A 219 10.83 -5.13 -13.34
N CYS A 220 11.83 -4.29 -13.11
CA CYS A 220 12.33 -3.98 -11.77
C CYS A 220 11.23 -3.39 -10.89
N CYS A 221 10.46 -2.44 -11.43
CA CYS A 221 9.34 -1.85 -10.69
C CYS A 221 8.27 -2.90 -10.33
N MET A 222 7.94 -3.81 -11.24
CA MET A 222 6.99 -4.89 -10.94
C MET A 222 7.54 -5.87 -9.90
N ALA A 223 8.85 -6.16 -9.93
CA ALA A 223 9.51 -6.95 -8.90
C ALA A 223 9.39 -6.27 -7.51
N LEU A 224 9.54 -4.95 -7.43
CA LEU A 224 9.33 -4.19 -6.20
C LEU A 224 7.87 -4.24 -5.70
N VAL A 225 6.88 -4.16 -6.62
CA VAL A 225 5.46 -4.39 -6.29
C VAL A 225 5.26 -5.78 -5.66
N HIS A 226 5.80 -6.81 -6.29
CA HIS A 226 5.72 -8.19 -5.78
C HIS A 226 6.46 -8.37 -4.45
N SER A 227 7.54 -7.64 -4.23
CA SER A 227 8.36 -7.71 -3.00
C SER A 227 7.79 -6.90 -1.83
N ARG A 228 6.66 -6.21 -2.03
CA ARG A 228 5.91 -5.50 -0.97
C ARG A 228 6.69 -4.38 -0.26
N ILE A 229 7.58 -3.71 -0.99
CA ILE A 229 8.39 -2.61 -0.43
C ILE A 229 7.51 -1.47 0.12
N GLY A 230 8.06 -0.66 1.02
CA GLY A 230 7.36 0.50 1.57
C GLY A 230 7.45 1.71 0.63
N ARG A 231 8.68 2.01 0.18
CA ARG A 231 8.95 3.20 -0.62
C ARG A 231 10.17 3.06 -1.52
N LEU A 232 10.12 3.75 -2.66
CA LEU A 232 11.18 3.87 -3.63
C LEU A 232 11.67 5.32 -3.65
N ILE A 233 12.99 5.51 -3.53
CA ILE A 233 13.68 6.79 -3.63
C ILE A 233 14.66 6.65 -4.77
N TYR A 234 14.62 7.54 -5.77
CA TYR A 234 15.57 7.47 -6.86
C TYR A 234 16.16 8.82 -7.27
N LYS A 235 17.40 8.78 -7.77
CA LYS A 235 18.18 9.98 -8.13
C LYS A 235 17.81 10.51 -9.52
N ASN A 236 18.03 9.70 -10.55
CA ASN A 236 17.90 10.13 -11.94
C ASN A 236 16.69 9.49 -12.64
N ASP A 237 16.10 10.17 -13.63
CA ASP A 237 15.08 9.56 -14.48
C ASP A 237 15.69 8.48 -15.38
N SER A 238 14.86 7.53 -15.83
CA SER A 238 15.28 6.55 -16.83
C SER A 238 15.55 7.25 -18.18
N LYS A 239 16.46 6.68 -18.99
CA LYS A 239 16.61 7.05 -20.41
C LYS A 239 15.37 6.71 -21.25
N ASP A 240 14.54 5.78 -20.79
CA ASP A 240 13.27 5.47 -21.44
C ASP A 240 12.24 6.56 -21.14
N ILE A 241 11.69 7.17 -22.19
CA ILE A 241 10.62 8.15 -22.09
C ILE A 241 9.34 7.57 -21.45
N ARG A 242 9.21 6.24 -21.40
CA ARG A 242 8.11 5.51 -20.75
C ARG A 242 8.56 4.85 -19.44
N GLY A 243 9.15 5.66 -18.54
CA GLY A 243 9.54 5.24 -17.19
C GLY A 243 8.42 4.55 -16.41
N SER A 244 8.78 3.57 -15.58
CA SER A 244 7.83 2.74 -14.81
C SER A 244 7.06 3.53 -13.74
N ILE A 245 7.68 4.58 -13.18
CA ILE A 245 7.17 5.40 -12.08
C ILE A 245 6.56 6.68 -12.63
N ARG A 246 7.27 7.46 -13.47
CA ARG A 246 6.76 8.75 -13.95
C ARG A 246 5.67 8.63 -15.01
N TYR A 247 5.85 7.71 -15.96
CA TYR A 247 4.92 7.54 -17.07
C TYR A 247 3.82 6.54 -16.76
N PHE A 248 4.19 5.31 -16.40
CA PHE A 248 3.22 4.24 -16.13
C PHE A 248 2.65 4.26 -14.71
N LYS A 249 3.30 4.95 -13.77
CA LYS A 249 2.88 5.09 -12.37
C LYS A 249 2.56 3.76 -11.69
N LEU A 250 3.35 2.73 -12.00
CA LEU A 250 3.13 1.38 -11.51
C LEU A 250 3.08 1.31 -9.98
N HIS A 251 3.87 2.14 -9.29
CA HIS A 251 3.90 2.24 -7.82
C HIS A 251 2.55 2.58 -7.18
N GLY A 252 1.66 3.26 -7.91
CA GLY A 252 0.37 3.73 -7.41
C GLY A 252 -0.84 3.18 -8.15
N ARG A 253 -0.70 2.16 -9.00
CA ARG A 253 -1.83 1.61 -9.77
C ARG A 253 -2.78 0.81 -8.90
N ALA A 254 -4.02 1.26 -8.82
CA ALA A 254 -5.08 0.61 -8.03
C ALA A 254 -5.45 -0.82 -8.48
N GLN A 255 -5.16 -1.19 -9.74
CA GLN A 255 -5.38 -2.56 -10.24
C GLN A 255 -4.31 -3.56 -9.79
N LEU A 256 -3.17 -3.08 -9.27
CA LEU A 256 -2.11 -3.95 -8.75
C LEU A 256 -2.42 -4.36 -7.31
N ASN A 257 -1.81 -5.46 -6.88
CA ASN A 257 -2.05 -6.07 -5.56
C ASN A 257 -1.30 -5.36 -4.41
N HIS A 258 -0.41 -4.43 -4.73
CA HIS A 258 0.41 -3.65 -3.80
C HIS A 258 0.68 -2.26 -4.38
N THR A 259 0.82 -1.27 -3.51
CA THR A 259 1.24 0.10 -3.85
C THR A 259 2.32 0.54 -2.89
N PHE A 260 3.25 1.37 -3.35
CA PHE A 260 4.34 1.92 -2.54
C PHE A 260 4.57 3.40 -2.88
N GLU A 261 5.16 4.14 -1.95
CA GLU A 261 5.46 5.56 -2.18
C GLU A 261 6.67 5.70 -3.09
N ALA A 262 6.67 6.70 -3.98
CA ALA A 262 7.83 6.99 -4.81
C ALA A 262 8.28 8.44 -4.64
N TRP A 263 9.58 8.64 -4.49
CA TRP A 263 10.24 9.91 -4.24
C TRP A 263 11.37 10.10 -5.22
N LYS A 264 11.48 11.29 -5.80
CA LYS A 264 12.56 11.65 -6.73
C LYS A 264 13.43 12.75 -6.14
N LEU A 265 14.74 12.59 -6.27
CA LEU A 265 15.69 13.67 -6.03
C LEU A 265 15.57 14.72 -7.14
N THR A 266 15.39 15.98 -6.74
CA THR A 266 15.41 17.13 -7.65
C THR A 266 16.53 18.09 -7.28
N ALA A 267 17.16 18.67 -8.30
CA ALA A 267 18.05 19.80 -8.11
C ALA A 267 17.28 20.99 -7.47
N PRO A 268 17.95 21.86 -6.71
CA PRO A 268 17.31 23.12 -6.29
C PRO A 268 16.89 23.91 -7.54
N VAL A 269 15.67 24.47 -7.48
CA VAL A 269 15.10 25.36 -8.51
C VAL A 269 15.91 26.65 -8.60
#